data_AF-A0A6L7EZD6-F1
#
_entry.id   AF-A0A6L7EZD6-F1
#
_cell.length_a   1.000
_cell.length_b   1.000
_cell.length_c   1.000
_cell.angle_alpha   90.00
_cell.angle_beta   90.00
_cell.angle_gamma   90.00
#
_symmetry.space_group_name_H-M   'P 1'
#
loop_
_entity.id
_entity.type
_entity.pdbx_description
1 polymer ?
#
loop_
_entity_poly.entity_id
_entity_poly.type
_entity_poly.pdbx_seq_one_letter_code
_entity_poly.pdbx_strand_id
1 'polypeptide(L)'
;MDTMDSTQTPAARSALSRFGDLRLAVKILMAVGAAAAVAVIVGVVGLRALGGANDAANDLYEGNVRRLQMTSAMQDGISTMRIQVREALIRQGDEYDAAIAAVDQGYTDYQAAAAEYGEQDLSSQQRSELEALNSAAASYHDVAQEVLPEFAKVNDVAGWTTAFDRDVNQYATVQNDTIGTIIELENADAEKDAKAVAASFGSSRNLVIGVLVLGTALALLLGWLIARALARSVAKVKDVADAMAAGDLSKTAGITTRDEVGTMATSLDAANTSLRQLMTSVTASADGVASA
;
A
#
# COMPACT_ATOMS: atom_id res chain seq x y z
N MET A 1 13.65 47.36 58.93
CA MET A 1 12.77 46.37 58.27
C MET A 1 13.20 46.34 56.82
N ASP A 2 13.57 45.16 56.32
CA ASP A 2 13.52 44.71 54.92
C ASP A 2 14.72 43.84 54.56
N THR A 3 14.54 42.57 54.91
CA THR A 3 15.28 41.40 54.43
C THR A 3 14.84 41.11 53.00
N MET A 4 15.70 41.35 52.01
CA MET A 4 15.50 40.82 50.66
C MET A 4 15.93 39.35 50.62
N ASP A 5 14.93 38.48 50.74
CA ASP A 5 15.04 37.03 50.53
C ASP A 5 15.14 36.74 49.02
N SER A 6 16.37 36.49 48.55
CA SER A 6 16.63 36.06 47.18
C SER A 6 16.26 34.58 47.02
N THR A 7 15.01 34.34 46.64
CA THR A 7 14.50 33.04 46.24
C THR A 7 15.18 32.58 44.94
N GLN A 8 16.25 31.81 45.06
CA GLN A 8 16.84 31.11 43.91
C GLN A 8 15.84 30.08 43.37
N THR A 9 15.34 30.31 42.16
CA THR A 9 14.52 29.36 41.43
C THR A 9 15.35 28.11 41.09
N PRO A 10 14.90 26.87 41.36
CA PRO A 10 15.67 25.68 41.05
C PRO A 10 15.88 25.56 39.54
N ALA A 11 17.12 25.39 39.10
CA ALA A 11 17.45 25.18 37.69
C ALA A 11 16.68 23.98 37.12
N ALA A 12 15.95 24.19 36.02
CA ALA A 12 15.19 23.15 35.36
C ALA A 12 16.12 22.00 34.90
N ARG A 13 15.96 20.81 35.49
CA ARG A 13 16.74 19.61 35.16
C ARG A 13 16.57 19.22 33.69
N SER A 14 17.69 18.94 32.99
CA SER A 14 17.69 18.55 31.58
C SER A 14 17.01 17.18 31.35
N ALA A 15 16.42 16.97 30.17
CA ALA A 15 15.72 15.73 29.82
C ALA A 15 16.59 14.47 30.00
N LEU A 16 17.90 14.58 29.74
CA LEU A 16 18.88 13.49 29.93
C LEU A 16 19.00 13.08 31.41
N SER A 17 18.98 14.06 32.32
CA SER A 17 19.05 13.78 33.77
C SER A 17 17.77 13.12 34.29
N ARG A 18 16.60 13.50 33.76
CA ARG A 18 15.32 12.88 34.11
C ARG A 18 15.22 11.45 33.57
N PHE A 19 15.76 11.19 32.37
CA PHE A 19 15.83 9.85 31.81
C PHE A 19 16.74 8.93 32.65
N GLY A 20 17.85 9.46 33.16
CA GLY A 20 18.77 8.74 34.05
C GLY A 20 18.13 8.26 35.34
N ASP A 21 17.13 8.96 35.86
CA ASP A 21 16.42 8.63 37.10
C ASP A 21 15.26 7.63 36.93
N LEU A 22 14.91 7.25 35.69
CA LEU A 22 13.88 6.25 35.44
C LEU A 22 14.34 4.85 35.89
N ARG A 23 13.39 4.05 36.40
CA ARG A 23 13.61 2.64 36.69
C ARG A 23 14.18 1.89 35.48
N LEU A 24 15.11 0.96 35.72
CA LEU A 24 15.75 0.12 34.72
C LEU A 24 14.72 -0.64 33.88
N ALA A 25 13.70 -1.21 34.53
CA ALA A 25 12.60 -1.88 33.84
C ALA A 25 11.89 -0.95 32.85
N VAL A 26 11.66 0.31 33.23
CA VAL A 26 11.03 1.31 32.34
C VAL A 26 11.94 1.67 31.18
N LYS A 27 13.26 1.83 31.40
CA LYS A 27 14.23 2.08 30.32
C LYS A 27 14.25 0.94 29.31
N ILE A 28 14.29 -0.31 29.77
CA ILE A 28 14.26 -1.49 28.91
C ILE A 28 12.93 -1.57 28.14
N LEU A 29 11.79 -1.40 28.83
CA LEU A 29 10.47 -1.39 28.21
C LEU A 29 10.30 -0.26 27.19
N MET A 30 10.94 0.89 27.38
CA MET A 30 10.95 1.97 26.39
C MET A 30 11.68 1.57 25.10
N ALA A 31 12.83 0.87 25.19
CA ALA A 31 13.55 0.39 24.02
C ALA A 31 12.75 -0.70 23.27
N VAL A 32 12.23 -1.67 24.01
CA VAL A 32 11.38 -2.74 23.45
C VAL A 32 10.09 -2.16 22.87
N GLY A 33 9.46 -1.23 23.59
CA GLY A 33 8.26 -0.52 23.17
C GLY A 33 8.49 0.32 21.91
N ALA A 34 9.65 0.97 21.77
CA ALA A 34 10.01 1.68 20.55
C ALA A 34 10.13 0.72 19.35
N ALA A 35 10.79 -0.43 19.51
CA ALA A 35 10.88 -1.44 18.46
C ALA A 35 9.50 -2.01 18.09
N ALA A 36 8.66 -2.31 19.10
CA ALA A 36 7.30 -2.78 18.89
C ALA A 36 6.43 -1.72 18.18
N ALA A 37 6.55 -0.45 18.56
CA ALA A 37 5.84 0.65 17.91
C ALA A 37 6.24 0.78 16.43
N VAL A 38 7.54 0.66 16.11
CA VAL A 38 8.02 0.64 14.73
C VAL A 38 7.41 -0.54 13.97
N ALA A 39 7.39 -1.74 14.55
CA ALA A 39 6.79 -2.91 13.92
C ALA A 39 5.28 -2.72 13.65
N VAL A 40 4.55 -2.15 14.60
CA VAL A 40 3.11 -1.84 14.44
C VAL A 40 2.91 -0.80 13.34
N ILE A 41 3.69 0.29 13.33
CA ILE A 41 3.59 1.34 12.31
C ILE A 41 3.86 0.74 10.93
N VAL A 42 4.93 -0.03 10.77
CA VAL A 42 5.28 -0.70 9.51
C VAL A 42 4.17 -1.67 9.10
N GLY A 43 3.62 -2.44 10.04
CA GLY A 43 2.49 -3.33 9.78
C GLY A 43 1.25 -2.58 9.28
N VAL A 44 0.88 -1.47 9.92
CA VAL A 44 -0.27 -0.64 9.51
C VAL A 44 -0.04 0.00 8.15
N VAL A 45 1.14 0.56 7.90
CA VAL A 45 1.46 1.15 6.58
C VAL A 45 1.48 0.07 5.51
N GLY A 46 2.04 -1.11 5.80
CA GLY A 46 2.04 -2.26 4.90
C GLY A 46 0.63 -2.72 4.54
N LEU A 47 -0.26 -2.87 5.53
CA LEU A 47 -1.65 -3.24 5.30
C LEU A 47 -2.40 -2.18 4.47
N ARG A 48 -2.15 -0.89 4.69
CA ARG A 48 -2.74 0.17 3.85
C ARG A 48 -2.23 0.14 2.42
N ALA A 49 -0.94 -0.10 2.22
CA ALA A 49 -0.36 -0.23 0.90
C ALA A 49 -0.91 -1.46 0.15
N LEU A 50 -1.11 -2.58 0.85
CA LEU A 50 -1.75 -3.78 0.29
C LEU A 50 -3.23 -3.54 -0.04
N GLY A 51 -3.98 -2.82 0.82
CA GLY A 51 -5.35 -2.42 0.54
C GLY A 51 -5.46 -1.57 -0.71
N GLY A 52 -4.63 -0.52 -0.84
CA GLY A 52 -4.59 0.31 -2.04
C GLY A 52 -4.18 -0.43 -3.31
N ALA A 53 -3.29 -1.42 -3.20
CA ALA A 53 -2.93 -2.29 -4.33
C ALA A 53 -4.09 -3.21 -4.74
N ASN A 54 -4.86 -3.71 -3.77
CA ASN A 54 -6.06 -4.51 -4.02
C ASN A 54 -7.15 -3.68 -4.71
N ASP A 55 -7.42 -2.48 -4.23
CA ASP A 55 -8.41 -1.58 -4.81
C ASP A 55 -8.04 -1.20 -6.24
N ALA A 56 -6.77 -0.84 -6.48
CA ALA A 56 -6.24 -0.58 -7.82
C ALA A 56 -6.38 -1.78 -8.78
N ALA A 57 -6.18 -3.00 -8.28
CA ALA A 57 -6.36 -4.21 -9.08
C ALA A 57 -7.84 -4.46 -9.42
N ASN A 58 -8.74 -4.21 -8.47
CA ASN A 58 -10.18 -4.29 -8.69
C ASN A 58 -10.65 -3.22 -9.70
N ASP A 59 -10.18 -1.99 -9.59
CA ASP A 59 -10.53 -0.90 -10.51
C ASP A 59 -10.08 -1.22 -11.95
N LEU A 60 -8.88 -1.80 -12.11
CA LEU A 60 -8.38 -2.22 -13.42
C LEU A 60 -9.24 -3.34 -14.03
N TYR A 61 -9.77 -4.24 -13.19
CA TYR A 61 -10.62 -5.34 -13.64
C TYR A 61 -12.06 -4.88 -13.94
N GLU A 62 -12.75 -4.30 -12.96
CA GLU A 62 -14.15 -3.85 -13.06
C GLU A 62 -14.29 -2.67 -14.03
N GLY A 63 -13.26 -1.82 -14.15
CA GLY A 63 -13.23 -0.74 -15.11
C GLY A 63 -12.77 -1.22 -16.48
N ASN A 64 -11.46 -1.40 -16.64
CA ASN A 64 -10.85 -1.50 -17.97
C ASN A 64 -11.09 -2.87 -18.62
N VAL A 65 -10.93 -3.98 -17.88
CA VAL A 65 -11.13 -5.33 -18.44
C VAL A 65 -12.59 -5.57 -18.77
N ARG A 66 -13.52 -5.18 -17.90
CA ARG A 66 -14.96 -5.34 -18.15
C ARG A 66 -15.43 -4.52 -19.36
N ARG A 67 -14.98 -3.27 -19.50
CA ARG A 67 -15.29 -2.43 -20.69
C ARG A 67 -14.75 -3.03 -21.99
N LEU A 68 -13.55 -3.60 -21.96
CA LEU A 68 -13.00 -4.35 -23.12
C LEU A 68 -13.83 -5.60 -23.44
N GLN A 69 -14.35 -6.31 -22.43
CA GLN A 69 -15.25 -7.45 -22.66
C GLN A 69 -16.58 -7.01 -23.32
N MET A 70 -17.18 -5.91 -22.87
CA MET A 70 -18.39 -5.34 -23.50
C MET A 70 -18.10 -4.93 -24.95
N THR A 71 -16.93 -4.34 -25.21
CA THR A 71 -16.49 -3.95 -26.55
C THR A 71 -16.29 -5.17 -27.46
N SER A 72 -15.71 -6.26 -26.92
CA SER A 72 -15.63 -7.54 -27.64
C SER A 72 -17.01 -8.11 -27.96
N ALA A 73 -17.95 -8.06 -27.01
CA ALA A 73 -19.32 -8.53 -27.24
C ALA A 73 -20.06 -7.70 -28.31
N MET A 74 -19.84 -6.38 -28.35
CA MET A 74 -20.31 -5.55 -29.46
C MET A 74 -19.73 -6.00 -30.81
N GLN A 75 -18.43 -6.27 -30.86
CA GLN A 75 -17.75 -6.76 -32.06
C GLN A 75 -18.26 -8.15 -32.51
N ASP A 76 -18.57 -9.03 -31.56
CA ASP A 76 -19.13 -10.35 -31.82
C ASP A 76 -20.55 -10.26 -32.40
N GLY A 77 -21.40 -9.38 -31.86
CA GLY A 77 -22.73 -9.12 -32.41
C GLY A 77 -22.68 -8.58 -33.85
N ILE A 78 -21.79 -7.61 -34.10
CA ILE A 78 -21.52 -7.09 -35.46
C ILE A 78 -21.03 -8.20 -36.40
N SER A 79 -20.08 -9.02 -35.94
CA SER A 79 -19.53 -10.13 -36.73
C SER A 79 -20.60 -11.17 -37.04
N THR A 80 -21.48 -11.46 -36.08
CA THR A 80 -22.61 -12.38 -36.24
C THR A 80 -23.56 -11.88 -37.33
N MET A 81 -24.03 -10.62 -37.26
CA MET A 81 -24.85 -10.03 -38.32
C MET A 81 -24.18 -10.14 -39.70
N ARG A 82 -22.88 -9.85 -39.76
CA ARG A 82 -22.09 -9.88 -41.01
C ARG A 82 -21.89 -11.26 -41.59
N ILE A 83 -21.73 -12.28 -40.75
CA ILE A 83 -21.58 -13.67 -41.18
C ILE A 83 -22.94 -14.20 -41.62
N GLN A 84 -23.96 -14.05 -40.80
CA GLN A 84 -25.27 -14.65 -41.02
C GLN A 84 -25.99 -14.08 -42.24
N VAL A 85 -25.88 -12.76 -42.50
CA VAL A 85 -26.47 -12.17 -43.71
C VAL A 85 -25.80 -12.67 -45.00
N ARG A 86 -24.49 -12.99 -44.95
CA ARG A 86 -23.78 -13.59 -46.08
C ARG A 86 -24.09 -15.07 -46.21
N GLU A 87 -24.25 -15.76 -45.09
CA GLU A 87 -24.63 -17.17 -45.09
C GLU A 87 -26.04 -17.37 -45.67
N ALA A 88 -26.98 -16.46 -45.38
CA ALA A 88 -28.32 -16.47 -45.97
C ALA A 88 -28.31 -16.52 -47.51
N LEU A 89 -27.27 -15.98 -48.18
CA LEU A 89 -27.16 -16.00 -49.65
C LEU A 89 -27.02 -17.40 -50.25
N ILE A 90 -26.53 -18.37 -49.47
CA ILE A 90 -26.29 -19.75 -49.91
C ILE A 90 -27.24 -20.77 -49.26
N ARG A 91 -28.25 -20.29 -48.53
CA ARG A 91 -29.26 -21.10 -47.83
C ARG A 91 -30.65 -20.91 -48.46
N GLN A 92 -31.56 -21.85 -48.23
CA GLN A 92 -32.95 -21.77 -48.69
C GLN A 92 -33.94 -22.36 -47.68
N GLY A 93 -35.22 -21.99 -47.80
CA GLY A 93 -36.28 -22.45 -46.89
C GLY A 93 -35.96 -22.17 -45.43
N ASP A 94 -36.20 -23.14 -44.56
CA ASP A 94 -35.98 -23.01 -43.12
C ASP A 94 -34.54 -22.59 -42.73
N GLU A 95 -33.53 -22.99 -43.52
CA GLU A 95 -32.13 -22.61 -43.24
C GLU A 95 -31.86 -21.12 -43.55
N TYR A 96 -32.55 -20.56 -44.54
CA TYR A 96 -32.49 -19.13 -44.83
C TYR A 96 -33.15 -18.33 -43.70
N ASP A 97 -34.35 -18.75 -43.27
CA ASP A 97 -35.08 -18.09 -42.20
C ASP A 97 -34.28 -18.14 -40.88
N ALA A 98 -33.60 -19.26 -40.60
CA ALA A 98 -32.70 -19.38 -39.46
C ALA A 98 -31.50 -18.41 -39.53
N ALA A 99 -30.89 -18.24 -40.70
CA ALA A 99 -29.78 -17.29 -40.89
C ALA A 99 -30.24 -15.85 -40.68
N ILE A 100 -31.41 -15.47 -41.20
CA ILE A 100 -31.99 -14.13 -41.00
C ILE A 100 -32.38 -13.90 -39.53
N ALA A 101 -32.94 -14.90 -38.85
CA ALA A 101 -33.20 -14.82 -37.41
C ALA A 101 -31.90 -14.65 -36.59
N ALA A 102 -30.80 -15.27 -37.02
CA ALA A 102 -29.50 -15.10 -36.38
C ALA A 102 -28.89 -13.70 -36.60
N VAL A 103 -29.27 -12.98 -37.67
CA VAL A 103 -28.94 -11.55 -37.83
C VAL A 103 -29.63 -10.72 -36.74
N ASP A 104 -30.93 -10.95 -36.49
CA ASP A 104 -31.67 -10.28 -35.40
C ASP A 104 -31.07 -10.58 -34.03
N GLN A 105 -30.66 -11.83 -33.79
CA GLN A 105 -30.00 -12.19 -32.55
C GLN A 105 -28.67 -11.46 -32.39
N GLY A 106 -27.83 -11.42 -33.43
CA GLY A 106 -26.56 -10.68 -33.40
C GLY A 106 -26.75 -9.18 -33.12
N TYR A 107 -27.81 -8.57 -33.65
CA TYR A 107 -28.16 -7.18 -33.36
C TYR A 107 -28.67 -6.98 -31.93
N THR A 108 -29.44 -7.94 -31.40
CA THR A 108 -29.93 -7.91 -30.02
C THR A 108 -28.76 -8.02 -29.03
N ASP A 109 -27.84 -8.96 -29.27
CA ASP A 109 -26.65 -9.15 -28.44
C ASP A 109 -25.73 -7.92 -28.48
N TYR A 110 -25.57 -7.33 -29.67
CA TYR A 110 -24.87 -6.06 -29.84
C TYR A 110 -25.51 -4.94 -29.00
N GLN A 111 -26.83 -4.75 -29.10
CA GLN A 111 -27.53 -3.68 -28.37
C GLN A 111 -27.42 -3.86 -26.85
N ALA A 112 -27.50 -5.09 -26.36
CA ALA A 112 -27.33 -5.38 -24.94
C ALA A 112 -25.92 -4.98 -24.46
N ALA A 113 -24.88 -5.36 -25.20
CA ALA A 113 -23.50 -4.99 -24.88
C ALA A 113 -23.25 -3.47 -24.99
N ALA A 114 -23.80 -2.82 -26.02
CA ALA A 114 -23.69 -1.39 -26.24
C ALA A 114 -24.40 -0.57 -25.15
N ALA A 115 -25.55 -1.05 -24.65
CA ALA A 115 -26.24 -0.44 -23.52
C ALA A 115 -25.41 -0.55 -22.23
N GLU A 116 -24.89 -1.74 -21.92
CA GLU A 116 -24.05 -1.96 -20.72
C GLU A 116 -22.77 -1.11 -20.76
N TYR A 117 -22.17 -0.96 -21.94
CA TYR A 117 -21.02 -0.09 -22.18
C TYR A 117 -21.39 1.41 -22.06
N GLY A 118 -22.57 1.80 -22.54
CA GLY A 118 -23.08 3.17 -22.47
C GLY A 118 -23.41 3.66 -21.06
N GLU A 119 -23.67 2.74 -20.12
CA GLU A 119 -23.88 3.05 -18.69
C GLU A 119 -22.57 3.34 -17.93
N GLN A 120 -21.41 3.06 -18.55
CA GLN A 120 -20.11 3.33 -17.95
C GLN A 120 -19.75 4.82 -18.01
N ASP A 121 -18.72 5.21 -17.25
CA ASP A 121 -18.18 6.57 -17.30
C ASP A 121 -17.34 6.78 -18.57
N LEU A 122 -18.03 7.09 -19.68
CA LEU A 122 -17.42 7.32 -20.98
C LEU A 122 -16.98 8.78 -21.17
N SER A 123 -15.79 8.95 -21.74
CA SER A 123 -15.36 10.25 -22.29
C SER A 123 -16.32 10.74 -23.38
N SER A 124 -16.23 12.03 -23.70
CA SER A 124 -17.04 12.61 -24.78
C SER A 124 -16.75 11.95 -26.13
N GLN A 125 -15.51 11.55 -26.37
CA GLN A 125 -15.12 10.84 -27.59
C GLN A 125 -15.70 9.42 -27.62
N GLN A 126 -15.50 8.60 -26.58
CA GLN A 126 -16.10 7.26 -26.49
C GLN A 126 -17.62 7.30 -26.70
N ARG A 127 -18.32 8.26 -26.08
CA ARG A 127 -19.77 8.43 -26.24
C ARG A 127 -20.16 8.77 -27.68
N SER A 128 -19.43 9.68 -28.33
CA SER A 128 -19.66 10.04 -29.73
C SER A 128 -19.42 8.86 -30.67
N GLU A 129 -18.36 8.08 -30.45
CA GLU A 129 -18.06 6.88 -31.26
C GLU A 129 -19.12 5.79 -31.04
N LEU A 130 -19.60 5.60 -29.80
CA LEU A 130 -20.67 4.66 -29.48
C LEU A 130 -21.99 5.05 -30.17
N GLU A 131 -22.35 6.34 -30.19
CA GLU A 131 -23.53 6.83 -30.89
C GLU A 131 -23.44 6.59 -32.41
N ALA A 132 -22.28 6.86 -33.01
CA ALA A 132 -22.04 6.58 -34.43
C ALA A 132 -22.08 5.07 -34.73
N LEU A 133 -21.50 4.25 -33.86
CA LEU A 133 -21.52 2.80 -33.95
C LEU A 133 -22.96 2.25 -33.86
N ASN A 134 -23.75 2.73 -32.89
CA ASN A 134 -25.16 2.37 -32.71
C ASN A 134 -25.98 2.69 -33.96
N SER A 135 -25.80 3.89 -34.52
CA SER A 135 -26.49 4.29 -35.75
C SER A 135 -26.10 3.39 -36.93
N ALA A 136 -24.81 3.08 -37.10
CA ALA A 136 -24.35 2.22 -38.18
C ALA A 136 -24.79 0.75 -38.00
N ALA A 137 -24.85 0.26 -36.77
CA ALA A 137 -25.39 -1.06 -36.45
C ALA A 137 -26.88 -1.19 -36.79
N ALA A 138 -27.68 -0.19 -36.43
CA ALA A 138 -29.09 -0.14 -36.80
C ALA A 138 -29.26 -0.12 -38.33
N SER A 139 -28.57 0.78 -39.03
CA SER A 139 -28.70 0.86 -40.50
C SER A 139 -28.18 -0.40 -41.22
N TYR A 140 -27.12 -1.04 -40.71
CA TYR A 140 -26.67 -2.33 -41.22
C TYR A 140 -27.76 -3.40 -41.07
N HIS A 141 -28.36 -3.48 -39.88
CA HIS A 141 -29.41 -4.44 -39.55
C HIS A 141 -30.66 -4.24 -40.42
N ASP A 142 -31.12 -2.99 -40.59
CA ASP A 142 -32.28 -2.66 -41.42
C ASP A 142 -32.06 -3.10 -42.88
N VAL A 143 -30.90 -2.79 -43.47
CA VAL A 143 -30.59 -3.20 -44.85
C VAL A 143 -30.51 -4.73 -44.97
N ALA A 144 -29.97 -5.41 -43.94
CA ALA A 144 -29.90 -6.86 -43.89
C ALA A 144 -31.28 -7.53 -43.81
N GLN A 145 -32.25 -6.89 -43.16
CA GLN A 145 -33.62 -7.40 -42.98
C GLN A 145 -34.59 -7.00 -44.10
N GLU A 146 -34.40 -5.84 -44.73
CA GLU A 146 -35.39 -5.27 -45.65
C GLU A 146 -34.95 -5.31 -47.12
N VAL A 147 -33.65 -5.14 -47.40
CA VAL A 147 -33.16 -4.96 -48.78
C VAL A 147 -32.57 -6.24 -49.34
N LEU A 148 -31.66 -6.86 -48.59
CA LEU A 148 -30.93 -8.05 -49.05
C LEU A 148 -31.80 -9.31 -49.26
N PRO A 149 -32.88 -9.54 -48.49
CA PRO A 149 -33.79 -10.66 -48.72
C PRO A 149 -34.44 -10.72 -50.10
N GLU A 150 -34.70 -9.56 -50.71
CA GLU A 150 -35.31 -9.46 -52.04
C GLU A 150 -34.47 -10.13 -53.13
N PHE A 151 -33.14 -10.15 -52.95
CA PHE A 151 -32.20 -10.79 -53.86
C PHE A 151 -31.87 -12.22 -53.43
N ALA A 152 -31.67 -12.45 -52.13
CA ALA A 152 -31.27 -13.74 -51.60
C ALA A 152 -32.35 -14.83 -51.81
N LYS A 153 -33.63 -14.51 -51.59
CA LYS A 153 -34.75 -15.47 -51.75
C LYS A 153 -34.93 -15.99 -53.18
N VAL A 154 -34.47 -15.22 -54.18
CA VAL A 154 -34.54 -15.60 -55.60
C VAL A 154 -33.19 -16.05 -56.16
N ASN A 155 -32.17 -16.23 -55.30
CA ASN A 155 -30.79 -16.58 -55.66
C ASN A 155 -30.13 -15.58 -56.65
N ASP A 156 -30.50 -14.30 -56.60
CA ASP A 156 -29.86 -13.24 -57.39
C ASP A 156 -28.58 -12.75 -56.71
N VAL A 157 -27.50 -13.50 -56.86
CA VAL A 157 -26.18 -13.19 -56.28
C VAL A 157 -25.62 -11.85 -56.79
N ALA A 158 -25.86 -11.51 -58.06
CA ALA A 158 -25.34 -10.28 -58.67
C ALA A 158 -26.06 -9.04 -58.14
N GLY A 159 -27.40 -9.12 -58.05
CA GLY A 159 -28.23 -8.09 -57.42
C GLY A 159 -27.90 -7.92 -55.93
N TRP A 160 -27.76 -9.04 -55.20
CA TRP A 160 -27.37 -9.03 -53.80
C TRP A 160 -26.02 -8.34 -53.59
N THR A 161 -25.00 -8.69 -54.39
CA THR A 161 -23.65 -8.09 -54.27
C THR A 161 -23.69 -6.60 -54.55
N THR A 162 -24.44 -6.18 -55.57
CA THR A 162 -24.60 -4.75 -55.91
C THR A 162 -25.31 -3.98 -54.79
N ALA A 163 -26.37 -4.55 -54.22
CA ALA A 163 -27.09 -3.95 -53.10
C ALA A 163 -26.21 -3.91 -51.84
N PHE A 164 -25.49 -4.98 -51.54
CA PHE A 164 -24.55 -5.04 -50.42
C PHE A 164 -23.45 -3.96 -50.54
N ASP A 165 -22.85 -3.81 -51.72
CA ASP A 165 -21.78 -2.85 -51.94
C ASP A 165 -22.26 -1.39 -51.83
N ARG A 166 -23.49 -1.11 -52.28
CA ARG A 166 -24.08 0.23 -52.24
C ARG A 166 -24.62 0.58 -50.85
N ASP A 167 -25.36 -0.33 -50.25
CA ASP A 167 -26.23 -0.05 -49.10
C ASP A 167 -25.65 -0.55 -47.78
N VAL A 168 -24.73 -1.53 -47.78
CA VAL A 168 -24.18 -2.11 -46.53
C VAL A 168 -22.74 -1.70 -46.25
N ASN A 169 -21.87 -1.66 -47.26
CA ASN A 169 -20.44 -1.43 -47.06
C ASN A 169 -20.12 -0.11 -46.35
N GLN A 170 -20.91 0.94 -46.56
CA GLN A 170 -20.73 2.22 -45.87
C GLN A 170 -20.94 2.07 -44.35
N TYR A 171 -21.96 1.34 -43.92
CA TYR A 171 -22.24 1.10 -42.51
C TYR A 171 -21.21 0.14 -41.90
N ALA A 172 -20.80 -0.88 -42.64
CA ALA A 172 -19.74 -1.79 -42.21
C ALA A 172 -18.39 -1.07 -42.01
N THR A 173 -18.10 -0.06 -42.83
CA THR A 173 -16.90 0.78 -42.67
C THR A 173 -16.98 1.60 -41.40
N VAL A 174 -18.10 2.30 -41.17
CA VAL A 174 -18.33 3.08 -39.94
C VAL A 174 -18.29 2.18 -38.71
N GLN A 175 -18.84 0.97 -38.76
CA GLN A 175 -18.76 0.00 -37.66
C GLN A 175 -17.32 -0.35 -37.31
N ASN A 176 -16.48 -0.67 -38.30
CA ASN A 176 -15.08 -1.04 -38.05
C ASN A 176 -14.27 0.13 -37.49
N ASP A 177 -14.48 1.33 -38.02
CA ASP A 177 -13.75 2.54 -37.62
C ASP A 177 -14.12 2.96 -36.19
N THR A 178 -15.41 2.98 -35.87
CA THR A 178 -15.91 3.40 -34.55
C THR A 178 -15.58 2.36 -33.47
N ILE A 179 -15.81 1.05 -33.70
CA ILE A 179 -15.41 0.02 -32.73
C ILE A 179 -13.88 -0.04 -32.55
N GLY A 180 -13.11 0.14 -33.63
CA GLY A 180 -11.65 0.22 -33.56
C GLY A 180 -11.18 1.39 -32.71
N THR A 181 -11.78 2.57 -32.91
CA THR A 181 -11.48 3.77 -32.12
C THR A 181 -11.86 3.58 -30.65
N ILE A 182 -13.01 2.97 -30.35
CA ILE A 182 -13.40 2.63 -28.97
C ILE A 182 -12.36 1.71 -28.33
N ILE A 183 -11.94 0.63 -29.01
CA ILE A 183 -10.90 -0.29 -28.51
C ILE A 183 -9.58 0.44 -28.26
N GLU A 184 -9.17 1.34 -29.15
CA GLU A 184 -7.94 2.13 -28.97
C GLU A 184 -8.03 3.03 -27.73
N LEU A 185 -9.16 3.70 -27.53
CA LEU A 185 -9.40 4.55 -26.35
C LEU A 185 -9.40 3.73 -25.05
N GLU A 186 -10.07 2.58 -25.03
CA GLU A 186 -10.08 1.69 -23.87
C GLU A 186 -8.68 1.17 -23.52
N ASN A 187 -7.88 0.81 -24.52
CA ASN A 187 -6.50 0.38 -24.31
C ASN A 187 -5.62 1.53 -23.79
N ALA A 188 -5.81 2.75 -24.29
CA ALA A 188 -5.09 3.93 -23.82
C ALA A 188 -5.43 4.27 -22.36
N ASP A 189 -6.72 4.17 -21.98
CA ASP A 189 -7.16 4.36 -20.60
C ASP A 189 -6.59 3.26 -19.69
N ALA A 190 -6.65 1.99 -20.11
CA ALA A 190 -6.05 0.87 -19.37
C ALA A 190 -4.54 1.06 -19.14
N GLU A 191 -3.80 1.49 -20.16
CA GLU A 191 -2.37 1.75 -20.05
C GLU A 191 -2.08 2.92 -19.09
N LYS A 192 -2.87 3.99 -19.16
CA LYS A 192 -2.76 5.15 -18.28
C LYS A 192 -3.00 4.77 -16.82
N ASP A 193 -4.05 4.00 -16.56
CA ASP A 193 -4.40 3.55 -15.20
C ASP A 193 -3.33 2.61 -14.65
N ALA A 194 -2.87 1.65 -15.45
CA ALA A 194 -1.77 0.77 -15.07
C ALA A 194 -0.48 1.54 -14.71
N LYS A 195 -0.14 2.59 -15.49
CA LYS A 195 1.01 3.48 -15.19
C LYS A 195 0.81 4.25 -13.88
N ALA A 196 -0.40 4.76 -13.62
CA ALA A 196 -0.72 5.46 -12.38
C ALA A 196 -0.58 4.55 -11.16
N VAL A 197 -1.05 3.30 -11.26
CA VAL A 197 -0.90 2.27 -10.22
C VAL A 197 0.58 1.96 -9.97
N ALA A 198 1.37 1.76 -11.03
CA ALA A 198 2.81 1.50 -10.91
C ALA A 198 3.57 2.66 -10.22
N ALA A 199 3.21 3.91 -10.55
CA ALA A 199 3.79 5.09 -9.91
C ALA A 199 3.41 5.19 -8.42
N SER A 200 2.15 4.92 -8.08
CA SER A 200 1.66 4.90 -6.70
C SER A 200 2.36 3.83 -5.86
N PHE A 201 2.59 2.64 -6.43
CA PHE A 201 3.36 1.58 -5.80
C PHE A 201 4.80 2.01 -5.48
N GLY A 202 5.48 2.66 -6.43
CA GLY A 202 6.85 3.17 -6.23
C GLY A 202 6.97 4.15 -5.06
N SER A 203 6.02 5.10 -4.97
CA SER A 203 5.95 6.07 -3.87
C SER A 203 5.68 5.39 -2.53
N SER A 204 4.68 4.50 -2.47
CA SER A 204 4.31 3.75 -1.26
C SER A 204 5.45 2.87 -0.76
N ARG A 205 6.15 2.19 -1.66
CA ARG A 205 7.32 1.36 -1.33
C ARG A 205 8.43 2.20 -0.71
N ASN A 206 8.77 3.35 -1.31
CA ASN A 206 9.83 4.22 -0.80
C ASN A 206 9.47 4.80 0.57
N LEU A 207 8.19 5.13 0.81
CA LEU A 207 7.71 5.57 2.12
C LEU A 207 7.86 4.45 3.17
N VAL A 208 7.41 3.22 2.87
CA VAL A 208 7.55 2.07 3.78
C VAL A 208 9.01 1.82 4.12
N ILE A 209 9.90 1.82 3.12
CA ILE A 209 11.35 1.63 3.33
C ILE A 209 11.91 2.77 4.19
N GLY A 210 11.54 4.02 3.93
CA GLY A 210 11.98 5.17 4.71
C GLY A 210 11.56 5.08 6.18
N VAL A 211 10.30 4.73 6.44
CA VAL A 211 9.77 4.54 7.81
C VAL A 211 10.45 3.37 8.51
N LEU A 212 10.69 2.26 7.80
CA LEU A 212 11.40 1.10 8.33
C LEU A 212 12.83 1.47 8.73
N VAL A 213 13.61 2.04 7.81
CA VAL A 213 15.02 2.41 8.05
C VAL A 213 15.14 3.41 9.19
N LEU A 214 14.33 4.47 9.18
CA LEU A 214 14.36 5.50 10.21
C LEU A 214 13.91 4.94 11.57
N GLY A 215 12.81 4.19 11.60
CA GLY A 215 12.26 3.58 12.81
C GLY A 215 13.24 2.60 13.44
N THR A 216 13.82 1.70 12.65
CA THR A 216 14.83 0.75 13.11
C THR A 216 16.09 1.46 13.61
N ALA A 217 16.58 2.48 12.89
CA ALA A 217 17.74 3.26 13.32
C ALA A 217 17.51 3.94 14.68
N LEU A 218 16.33 4.54 14.89
CA LEU A 218 15.96 5.16 16.17
C LEU A 218 15.84 4.13 17.29
N ALA A 219 15.22 2.97 17.04
CA ALA A 219 15.10 1.90 18.03
C ALA A 219 16.48 1.35 18.43
N LEU A 220 17.37 1.13 17.46
CA LEU A 220 18.75 0.70 17.70
C LEU A 220 19.55 1.75 18.47
N LEU A 221 19.42 3.04 18.14
CA LEU A 221 20.08 4.12 18.84
C LEU A 221 19.64 4.19 20.31
N LEU A 222 18.33 4.11 20.57
CA LEU A 222 17.79 4.09 21.93
C LEU A 222 18.30 2.88 22.72
N GLY A 223 18.22 1.68 22.12
CA GLY A 223 18.72 0.45 22.73
C GLY A 223 20.22 0.54 23.05
N TRP A 224 21.02 1.07 22.13
CA TRP A 224 22.45 1.27 22.32
C TRP A 224 22.77 2.28 23.43
N LEU A 225 22.06 3.41 23.50
CA LEU A 225 22.24 4.42 24.56
C LEU A 225 21.93 3.84 25.94
N ILE A 226 20.84 3.08 26.07
CA ILE A 226 20.46 2.42 27.32
C ILE A 226 21.50 1.36 27.71
N ALA A 227 21.88 0.49 26.78
CA ALA A 227 22.87 -0.56 27.02
C ALA A 227 24.23 0.04 27.44
N ARG A 228 24.67 1.11 26.77
CA ARG A 228 25.92 1.82 27.10
C ARG A 228 25.87 2.49 28.47
N ALA A 229 24.76 3.11 28.83
CA ALA A 229 24.59 3.73 30.15
C ALA A 229 24.61 2.67 31.26
N LEU A 230 23.88 1.57 31.06
CA LEU A 230 23.81 0.46 32.02
C LEU A 230 25.18 -0.21 32.20
N ALA A 231 25.87 -0.56 31.11
CA ALA A 231 27.17 -1.22 31.16
C ALA A 231 28.21 -0.38 31.93
N ARG A 232 28.21 0.95 31.75
CA ARG A 232 29.09 1.85 32.51
C ARG A 232 28.78 1.87 34.00
N SER A 233 27.49 1.99 34.36
CA SER A 233 27.09 2.03 35.77
C SER A 233 27.38 0.71 36.48
N VAL A 234 27.10 -0.42 35.82
CA VAL A 234 27.41 -1.75 36.37
C VAL A 234 28.92 -1.97 36.50
N ALA A 235 29.72 -1.53 35.53
CA ALA A 235 31.18 -1.62 35.61
C ALA A 235 31.74 -0.87 36.82
N LYS A 236 31.27 0.36 37.09
CA LYS A 236 31.70 1.12 38.27
C LYS A 236 31.35 0.43 39.59
N VAL A 237 30.16 -0.15 39.70
CA VAL A 237 29.76 -0.91 40.89
C VAL A 237 30.66 -2.15 41.05
N LYS A 238 30.95 -2.86 39.95
CA LYS A 238 31.89 -3.98 39.94
C LYS A 238 33.28 -3.55 40.42
N ASP A 239 33.83 -2.45 39.90
CA ASP A 239 35.16 -1.97 40.26
C ASP A 239 35.30 -1.70 41.77
N VAL A 240 34.26 -1.15 42.41
CA VAL A 240 34.24 -0.94 43.87
C VAL A 240 34.15 -2.26 44.63
N ALA A 241 33.33 -3.20 44.17
CA ALA A 241 33.21 -4.51 44.78
C ALA A 241 34.52 -5.31 44.69
N ASP A 242 35.19 -5.28 43.53
CA ASP A 242 36.49 -5.94 43.31
C ASP A 242 37.58 -5.30 44.19
N ALA A 243 37.60 -3.96 44.32
CA ALA A 243 38.52 -3.26 45.21
C ALA A 243 38.29 -3.63 46.69
N MET A 244 37.03 -3.68 47.12
CA MET A 244 36.66 -4.08 48.48
C MET A 244 37.07 -5.53 48.77
N ALA A 245 36.92 -6.45 47.81
CA ALA A 245 37.38 -7.83 47.94
C ALA A 245 38.91 -7.94 48.04
N ALA A 246 39.65 -7.01 47.41
CA ALA A 246 41.09 -6.88 47.54
C ALA A 246 41.54 -6.12 48.80
N GLY A 247 40.61 -5.67 49.65
CA GLY A 247 40.89 -4.89 50.86
C GLY A 247 41.12 -3.39 50.62
N ASP A 248 41.01 -2.91 49.38
CA ASP A 248 41.05 -1.48 49.06
C ASP A 248 39.66 -0.85 49.27
N LEU A 249 39.44 -0.33 50.48
CA LEU A 249 38.20 0.35 50.83
C LEU A 249 38.16 1.79 50.33
N SER A 250 39.15 2.31 49.59
CA SER A 250 39.24 3.74 49.23
C SER A 250 38.30 4.17 48.09
N LYS A 251 37.85 3.22 47.26
CA LYS A 251 37.05 3.46 46.04
C LYS A 251 35.58 3.78 46.33
N THR A 252 34.93 4.51 45.43
CA THR A 252 33.48 4.76 45.44
C THR A 252 32.92 4.67 44.02
N ALA A 253 31.64 4.30 43.89
CA ALA A 253 31.01 4.13 42.59
C ALA A 253 30.66 5.48 41.95
N GLY A 254 30.33 6.49 42.77
CA GLY A 254 30.09 7.86 42.31
C GLY A 254 28.96 7.96 41.28
N ILE A 255 27.95 7.09 41.39
CA ILE A 255 26.78 7.06 40.52
C ILE A 255 25.70 7.92 41.16
N THR A 256 25.18 8.90 40.41
CA THR A 256 24.20 9.88 40.91
C THR A 256 22.78 9.65 40.39
N THR A 257 22.56 8.59 39.61
CA THR A 257 21.22 8.25 39.12
C THR A 257 20.35 7.71 40.25
N ARG A 258 19.03 7.94 40.17
CA ARG A 258 18.06 7.43 41.16
C ARG A 258 17.40 6.11 40.75
N ASP A 259 17.94 5.44 39.74
CA ASP A 259 17.47 4.12 39.31
C ASP A 259 17.97 3.00 40.24
N GLU A 260 17.57 1.77 39.96
CA GLU A 260 17.93 0.60 40.76
C GLU A 260 19.46 0.41 40.85
N VAL A 261 20.19 0.73 39.78
CA VAL A 261 21.65 0.65 39.75
C VAL A 261 22.29 1.75 40.60
N GLY A 262 21.79 2.99 40.54
CA GLY A 262 22.27 4.07 41.40
C GLY A 262 21.94 3.86 42.88
N THR A 263 20.80 3.24 43.17
CA THR A 263 20.44 2.84 44.54
C THR A 263 21.40 1.76 45.06
N MET A 264 21.67 0.72 44.24
CA MET A 264 22.66 -0.31 44.58
C MET A 264 24.07 0.27 44.80
N ALA A 265 24.50 1.20 43.94
CA ALA A 265 25.77 1.88 44.07
C ALA A 265 25.87 2.70 45.37
N THR A 266 24.80 3.40 45.73
CA THR A 266 24.72 4.18 46.98
C THR A 266 24.82 3.26 48.21
N SER A 267 24.12 2.11 48.19
CA SER A 267 24.20 1.12 49.26
C SER A 267 25.60 0.50 49.39
N LEU A 268 26.27 0.22 48.25
CA LEU A 268 27.64 -0.29 48.25
C LEU A 268 28.64 0.73 48.81
N ASP A 269 28.53 2.00 48.40
CA ASP A 269 29.37 3.09 48.92
C ASP A 269 29.19 3.27 50.45
N ALA A 270 27.94 3.15 50.94
CA ALA A 270 27.65 3.19 52.37
C ALA A 270 28.25 1.99 53.13
N ALA A 271 28.12 0.78 52.58
CA ALA A 271 28.72 -0.43 53.18
C ALA A 271 30.24 -0.34 53.25
N ASN A 272 30.88 0.12 52.16
CA ASN A 272 32.32 0.32 52.09
C ASN A 272 32.80 1.35 53.13
N THR A 273 32.05 2.44 53.33
CA THR A 273 32.32 3.44 54.36
C THR A 273 32.24 2.84 55.78
N SER A 274 31.20 2.07 56.07
CA SER A 274 31.03 1.39 57.36
C SER A 274 32.15 0.38 57.63
N LEU A 275 32.53 -0.43 56.64
CA LEU A 275 33.66 -1.35 56.74
C LEU A 275 34.97 -0.61 57.03
N ARG A 276 35.20 0.53 56.37
CA ARG A 276 36.39 1.36 56.60
C ARG A 276 36.44 1.89 58.04
N GLN A 277 35.30 2.35 58.57
CA GLN A 277 35.17 2.80 59.95
C GLN A 277 35.41 1.64 60.94
N LEU A 278 34.86 0.46 60.69
CA LEU A 278 35.09 -0.72 61.52
C LEU A 278 36.57 -1.11 61.55
N MET A 279 37.25 -1.16 60.40
CA MET A 279 38.68 -1.46 60.34
C MET A 279 39.51 -0.42 61.09
N THR A 280 39.17 0.87 60.97
CA THR A 280 39.85 1.96 61.70
C THR A 280 39.69 1.80 63.21
N SER A 281 38.49 1.44 63.67
CA SER A 281 38.22 1.17 65.10
C SER A 281 38.96 -0.07 65.61
N VAL A 282 39.07 -1.12 64.79
CA VAL A 282 39.84 -2.34 65.13
C VAL A 282 41.33 -2.02 65.25
N THR A 283 41.91 -1.27 64.30
CA THR A 283 43.31 -0.84 64.38
C THR A 283 43.58 0.04 65.60
N ALA A 284 42.69 1.01 65.89
CA ALA A 284 42.82 1.85 67.09
C ALA A 284 42.73 1.04 68.40
N SER A 285 41.88 0.01 68.44
CA SER A 285 41.77 -0.88 69.59
C SER A 285 43.02 -1.76 69.75
N ALA A 286 43.59 -2.26 68.64
CA ALA A 286 44.80 -3.07 68.65
C ALA A 286 46.03 -2.25 69.11
N ASP A 287 46.17 -1.01 68.64
CA ASP A 287 47.24 -0.09 69.08
C ASP A 287 47.11 0.23 70.58
N GLY A 288 45.88 0.43 71.07
CA GLY A 288 45.60 0.63 72.49
C GLY A 288 46.05 -0.55 73.36
N VAL A 289 45.84 -1.80 72.92
CA VAL A 289 46.31 -3.01 73.61
C VAL A 289 47.84 -3.16 73.52
N ALA A 290 48.46 -2.85 72.39
CA ALA A 290 49.92 -2.93 72.22
C ALA A 290 50.70 -1.87 73.02
N SER A 291 50.04 -0.76 73.36
CA SER A 291 50.61 0.32 74.19
C SER A 291 50.45 0.12 75.71
N ALA A 292 49.75 -0.94 76.13
CA ALA A 292 49.49 -1.31 77.53
C ALA A 292 50.40 -2.45 77.99
#